data_AF-A0A524MR68-F1
#
_entry.id   AF-A0A524MR68-F1
#
_cell.length_a   1.000
_cell.length_b   1.000
_cell.length_c   1.000
_cell.angle_alpha   90.00
_cell.angle_beta   90.00
_cell.angle_gamma   90.00
#
_symmetry.space_group_name_H-M   'P 1'
#
loop_
_entity.id
_entity.type
_entity.pdbx_description
1 polymer ?
#
loop_
_entity_poly.entity_id
_entity_poly.type
_entity_poly.pdbx_seq_one_letter_code
_entity_poly.pdbx_strand_id
1 'polypeptide(L)'
;MKSAADYQRLTEALCPVTGCYGTLLTEELTELFDEVSPMHYLSADAPPVLLTYGENNHPRDVVVNDGHAVHHPRFGILLKEQMKALGIECLVQYPGFEDPDCPPDRNVDGTQFFLRHFGM
;
A
#
# COMPACT_ATOMS: atom_id res chain seq x y z
N MET A 1 16.45 -8.42 -7.24
CA MET A 1 15.78 -9.27 -6.23
C MET A 1 16.43 -8.99 -4.88
N LYS A 2 15.65 -8.69 -3.85
CA LYS A 2 16.18 -8.47 -2.49
C LYS A 2 16.53 -9.82 -1.87
N SER A 3 17.62 -9.90 -1.11
CA SER A 3 18.03 -11.15 -0.45
C SER A 3 17.12 -11.47 0.74
N ALA A 4 17.08 -12.73 1.17
CA ALA A 4 16.40 -13.12 2.42
C ALA A 4 16.88 -12.28 3.62
N ALA A 5 18.16 -11.89 3.64
CA ALA A 5 18.72 -10.99 4.66
C ALA A 5 18.18 -9.56 4.58
N ASP A 6 17.81 -9.07 3.39
CA ASP A 6 17.19 -7.75 3.24
C ASP A 6 15.74 -7.76 3.72
N TYR A 7 15.03 -8.87 3.53
CA TYR A 7 13.69 -9.08 4.07
C TYR A 7 13.70 -9.25 5.60
N GLN A 8 14.63 -10.03 6.13
CA GLN A 8 14.88 -10.17 7.58
C GLN A 8 15.08 -8.80 8.25
N ARG A 9 15.93 -7.93 7.68
CA ARG A 9 16.14 -6.57 8.20
C ARG A 9 14.90 -5.69 8.10
N LEU A 10 14.11 -5.82 7.03
CA LEU A 10 12.85 -5.09 6.89
C LEU A 10 11.83 -5.57 7.91
N THR A 11 11.81 -6.85 8.25
CA THR A 11 10.95 -7.41 9.30
C THR A 11 11.39 -7.02 10.70
N GLU A 12 12.69 -7.03 11.00
CA GLU A 12 13.22 -6.59 12.29
C GLU A 12 12.97 -5.09 12.52
N ALA A 13 13.05 -4.27 11.47
CA ALA A 13 12.70 -2.85 11.52
C ALA A 13 11.18 -2.57 11.64
N LEU A 14 10.33 -3.55 11.31
CA LEU A 14 8.88 -3.49 11.38
C LEU A 14 8.31 -4.16 12.66
N CYS A 15 9.13 -4.88 13.41
CA CYS A 15 8.69 -5.84 14.42
C CYS A 15 9.30 -5.57 15.80
N PRO A 16 8.83 -4.53 16.51
CA PRO A 16 8.76 -4.62 17.97
C PRO A 16 7.36 -4.99 18.46
N VAL A 17 6.31 -4.89 17.63
CA VAL A 17 4.91 -4.92 18.13
C VAL A 17 3.99 -5.92 17.42
N THR A 18 4.27 -6.39 16.21
CA THR A 18 3.36 -7.36 15.58
C THR A 18 3.63 -8.79 16.02
N GLY A 19 2.84 -9.25 16.98
CA GLY A 19 2.56 -10.68 17.19
C GLY A 19 1.88 -11.36 15.99
N CYS A 20 1.64 -10.65 14.88
CA CYS A 20 1.00 -11.17 13.67
C CYS A 20 1.99 -11.81 12.67
N TYR A 21 3.28 -11.48 12.74
CA TYR A 21 4.37 -12.15 11.99
C TYR A 21 5.59 -12.36 12.88
N GLY A 22 5.33 -12.60 14.17
CA GLY A 22 6.36 -12.87 15.15
C GLY A 22 7.04 -14.21 14.86
N THR A 23 8.34 -14.12 14.60
CA THR A 23 9.32 -15.22 14.53
C THR A 23 9.28 -16.12 13.28
N LEU A 24 10.39 -16.03 12.52
CA LEU A 24 10.83 -16.93 11.44
C LEU A 24 10.06 -16.79 10.13
N LEU A 25 10.34 -15.73 9.37
CA LEU A 25 10.29 -15.84 7.92
C LEU A 25 11.33 -16.88 7.51
N THR A 26 10.90 -18.13 7.32
CA THR A 26 11.71 -19.13 6.63
C THR A 26 11.99 -18.64 5.20
N GLU A 27 12.99 -19.21 4.55
CA GLU A 27 13.21 -18.95 3.12
C GLU A 27 11.94 -19.24 2.32
N GLU A 28 11.25 -20.35 2.63
CA GLU A 28 9.96 -20.71 2.04
C GLU A 28 8.87 -19.65 2.24
N LEU A 29 8.71 -19.10 3.46
CA LEU A 29 7.74 -18.04 3.69
C LEU A 29 8.14 -16.75 2.97
N THR A 30 9.43 -16.43 2.92
CA THR A 30 9.94 -15.25 2.21
C THR A 30 9.67 -15.35 0.71
N GLU A 31 9.94 -16.51 0.13
CA GLU A 31 9.63 -16.82 -1.27
C GLU A 31 8.13 -16.73 -1.53
N LEU A 32 7.31 -17.30 -0.64
CA LEU A 32 5.86 -17.21 -0.77
C LEU A 32 5.34 -15.77 -0.69
N PHE A 33 5.85 -14.95 0.25
CA PHE A 33 5.47 -13.53 0.34
C PHE A 33 5.84 -12.75 -0.91
N ASP A 34 7.00 -13.04 -1.50
CA ASP A 34 7.42 -12.43 -2.76
C ASP A 34 6.50 -12.91 -3.89
N GLU A 35 6.29 -14.22 -4.03
CA GLU A 35 5.47 -14.84 -5.08
C GLU A 35 4.03 -14.30 -5.08
N VAL A 36 3.38 -14.24 -3.91
CA VAL A 36 1.96 -13.86 -3.81
C VAL A 36 1.74 -12.35 -3.72
N SER A 37 2.81 -11.54 -3.80
CA SER A 37 2.69 -10.08 -3.70
C SER A 37 1.85 -9.54 -4.86
N PRO A 38 0.74 -8.83 -4.60
CA PRO A 38 -0.13 -8.29 -5.66
C PRO A 38 0.59 -7.30 -6.57
N MET A 39 1.71 -6.71 -6.11
CA MET A 39 2.54 -5.80 -6.90
C MET A 39 3.11 -6.44 -8.16
N HIS A 40 3.36 -7.75 -8.16
CA HIS A 40 3.92 -8.45 -9.33
C HIS A 40 2.88 -8.75 -10.41
N TYR A 41 1.60 -8.66 -10.07
CA TYR A 41 0.48 -8.99 -10.95
C TYR A 41 -0.22 -7.74 -11.51
N LEU A 42 0.32 -6.55 -11.27
CA LEU A 42 -0.18 -5.32 -11.87
C LEU A 42 0.07 -5.31 -13.38
N SER A 43 -1.01 -5.15 -14.14
CA SER A 43 -1.00 -5.09 -15.61
C SER A 43 -1.74 -3.86 -16.14
N ALA A 44 -1.55 -3.55 -17.42
CA ALA A 44 -2.09 -2.35 -18.07
C ALA A 44 -3.63 -2.30 -18.15
N ASP A 45 -4.29 -3.45 -17.99
CA ASP A 45 -5.75 -3.61 -17.96
C ASP A 45 -6.36 -3.50 -16.55
N ALA A 46 -5.54 -3.24 -15.53
CA ALA A 46 -6.04 -3.04 -14.18
C ALA A 46 -7.02 -1.84 -14.13
N PRO A 47 -8.09 -1.92 -13.32
CA PRO A 47 -9.06 -0.84 -13.21
C PRO A 47 -8.47 0.37 -12.47
N PRO A 48 -9.09 1.55 -12.61
CA PRO A 48 -8.83 2.69 -11.73
C PRO A 48 -8.96 2.30 -10.25
N VAL A 49 -8.06 2.81 -9.42
CA VAL A 49 -8.00 2.49 -7.99
C VAL A 49 -8.19 3.75 -7.13
N LEU A 50 -8.99 3.61 -6.08
CA LEU A 50 -9.07 4.57 -4.98
C LEU A 50 -8.68 3.84 -3.68
N LEU A 51 -7.66 4.33 -3.00
CA LEU A 51 -7.19 3.82 -1.72
C LEU A 51 -7.34 4.89 -0.63
N THR A 52 -8.07 4.55 0.42
CA THR A 52 -8.24 5.43 1.59
C THR A 52 -7.69 4.72 2.81
N TYR A 53 -6.81 5.40 3.54
CA TYR A 53 -6.21 4.92 4.77
C TYR A 53 -6.65 5.79 5.94
N GLY A 54 -6.83 5.17 7.11
CA GLY A 54 -7.10 5.88 8.37
C GLY A 54 -5.84 6.42 9.05
N GLU A 55 -4.66 5.97 8.63
CA GLU A 55 -3.37 6.27 9.25
C GLU A 55 -2.52 7.19 8.36
N ASN A 56 -1.74 8.08 8.99
CA ASN A 56 -0.80 8.95 8.29
C ASN A 56 0.45 8.18 7.81
N ASN A 57 1.20 8.78 6.88
CA ASN A 57 2.49 8.25 6.42
C ASN A 57 3.64 8.63 7.38
N HIS A 58 3.67 8.03 8.56
CA HIS A 58 4.76 8.23 9.52
C HIS A 58 6.01 7.39 9.21
N PRO A 59 7.18 7.77 9.75
CA PRO A 59 8.37 6.92 9.73
C PRO A 59 8.12 5.52 10.31
N ARG A 60 8.70 4.50 9.66
CA ARG A 60 8.39 3.08 9.90
C ARG A 60 8.92 2.53 11.23
N ASP A 61 9.83 3.26 11.87
CA ASP A 61 10.40 2.96 13.18
C ASP A 61 9.43 3.22 14.34
N VAL A 62 8.26 3.79 14.05
CA VAL A 62 7.21 4.09 15.03
C VAL A 62 6.04 3.12 14.83
N VAL A 63 6.19 1.88 15.32
CA VAL A 63 5.05 0.95 15.40
C VAL A 63 4.28 1.24 16.68
N VAL A 64 3.12 1.89 16.54
CA VAL A 64 2.29 2.30 17.70
C VAL A 64 1.26 1.21 18.05
N ASN A 65 0.82 0.40 17.08
CA ASN A 65 -0.08 -0.75 17.28
C ASN A 65 -0.08 -1.71 16.05
N ASP A 66 -0.76 -2.85 16.14
CA ASP A 66 -0.87 -3.85 15.06
C ASP A 66 -1.54 -3.29 13.78
N GLY A 67 -2.51 -2.40 13.94
CA GLY A 67 -3.18 -1.73 12.82
C GLY A 67 -2.21 -0.90 11.97
N HIS A 68 -1.16 -0.34 12.58
CA HIS A 68 -0.15 0.45 11.88
C HIS A 68 0.70 -0.39 10.93
N ALA A 69 0.94 -1.67 11.26
CA ALA A 69 1.77 -2.53 10.41
C ALA A 69 1.05 -2.94 9.13
N VAL A 70 -0.28 -3.13 9.18
CA VAL A 70 -1.08 -3.66 8.06
C VAL A 70 -1.85 -2.59 7.29
N HIS A 71 -2.21 -1.46 7.92
CA HIS A 71 -2.99 -0.38 7.30
C HIS A 71 -2.15 0.86 6.93
N HIS A 72 -0.82 0.74 6.88
CA HIS A 72 0.05 1.86 6.54
C HIS A 72 -0.18 2.33 5.08
N PRO A 73 -0.27 3.65 4.80
CA PRO A 73 -0.49 4.17 3.44
C PRO A 73 0.65 3.90 2.44
N ARG A 74 1.76 3.29 2.88
CA ARG A 74 2.95 3.10 2.06
C ARG A 74 2.70 2.15 0.89
N PHE A 75 1.85 1.15 1.08
CA PHE A 75 1.43 0.28 -0.01
C PHE A 75 0.78 1.08 -1.13
N GLY A 76 -0.18 1.95 -0.80
CA GLY A 76 -0.89 2.76 -1.78
C GLY A 76 0.01 3.74 -2.52
N ILE A 77 0.96 4.37 -1.83
CA ILE A 77 1.95 5.25 -2.45
C ILE A 77 2.77 4.49 -3.51
N LEU A 78 3.26 3.28 -3.17
CA LEU A 78 4.05 2.46 -4.09
C LEU A 78 3.20 1.94 -5.26
N LEU A 79 1.96 1.50 -4.99
CA LEU A 79 1.05 1.06 -6.03
C LEU A 79 0.73 2.21 -7.00
N LYS A 80 0.47 3.41 -6.48
CA LYS A 80 0.23 4.61 -7.29
C LYS A 80 1.39 4.91 -8.23
N GLU A 81 2.63 4.84 -7.76
CA GLU A 81 3.82 5.05 -8.60
C GLU A 81 3.88 4.04 -9.77
N GLN A 82 3.60 2.76 -9.50
CA GLN A 82 3.59 1.73 -10.53
C GLN A 82 2.42 1.87 -11.52
N MET A 83 1.21 2.15 -11.01
CA MET A 83 0.02 2.39 -11.84
C MET A 83 0.18 3.62 -12.72
N LYS A 84 0.83 4.69 -12.22
CA LYS A 84 1.16 5.89 -12.99
C LYS A 84 2.07 5.59 -14.17
N ALA A 85 3.05 4.69 -14.01
CA ALA A 85 3.91 4.26 -15.11
C ALA A 85 3.15 3.51 -16.23
N LEU A 86 2.00 2.92 -15.91
CA LEU A 86 1.09 2.25 -16.85
C LEU A 86 -0.04 3.16 -17.36
N GLY A 87 -0.10 4.41 -16.90
CA GLY A 87 -1.17 5.35 -17.28
C GLY A 87 -2.52 5.04 -16.63
N ILE A 88 -2.55 4.28 -15.53
CA ILE A 88 -3.78 3.90 -14.83
C ILE A 88 -4.02 4.87 -13.68
N GLU A 89 -5.27 5.34 -13.55
CA GLU A 89 -5.65 6.22 -12.45
C GLU A 89 -5.54 5.49 -11.10
N CYS A 90 -4.82 6.11 -10.16
CA CYS A 90 -4.71 5.64 -8.79
C CYS A 90 -4.68 6.85 -7.84
N LEU A 91 -5.71 6.95 -7.01
CA LEU A 91 -5.86 8.02 -6.02
C LEU A 91 -5.62 7.44 -4.62
N VAL A 92 -4.81 8.13 -3.82
CA VAL A 92 -4.44 7.71 -2.47
C VAL A 92 -4.79 8.81 -1.46
N GLN A 93 -5.52 8.47 -0.42
CA GLN A 93 -5.81 9.38 0.70
C GLN A 93 -5.38 8.80 2.02
N TYR A 94 -4.87 9.69 2.85
CA TYR A 94 -4.63 9.46 4.26
C TYR A 94 -4.63 10.81 4.97
N PRO A 95 -4.80 10.85 6.31
CA PRO A 95 -4.88 12.13 6.98
C PRO A 95 -3.59 12.94 6.79
N GLY A 96 -3.76 14.26 6.59
CA GLY A 96 -2.66 15.17 6.29
C GLY A 96 -2.06 15.05 4.88
N PHE A 97 -2.65 14.26 3.98
CA PHE A 97 -2.23 14.17 2.58
C PHE A 97 -3.40 14.34 1.61
N GLU A 98 -3.25 15.34 0.75
CA GLU A 98 -4.11 15.53 -0.42
C GLU A 98 -3.36 15.02 -1.64
N ASP A 99 -3.96 14.07 -2.36
CA ASP A 99 -3.36 13.52 -3.56
C ASP A 99 -3.32 14.61 -4.65
N PRO A 100 -2.13 14.95 -5.20
CA PRO A 100 -2.02 15.98 -6.23
C PRO A 100 -2.68 15.58 -7.57
N ASP A 101 -2.86 14.28 -7.82
CA ASP A 101 -3.57 13.81 -9.00
C ASP A 101 -5.11 13.78 -8.76
N CYS A 102 -5.57 14.10 -7.54
CA CYS A 102 -6.99 14.23 -7.26
C CYS A 102 -7.57 15.51 -7.89
N PRO A 103 -8.73 15.44 -8.55
CA PRO A 103 -9.43 16.63 -9.03
C PRO A 103 -9.71 17.65 -7.91
N PRO A 104 -9.47 18.96 -8.16
CA PRO A 104 -9.55 20.02 -7.15
C PRO A 104 -10.99 20.35 -6.68
N ASP A 105 -12.01 19.80 -7.33
CA ASP A 105 -13.42 20.02 -7.00
C ASP A 105 -13.99 18.96 -6.02
N ARG A 106 -13.19 17.99 -5.58
CA ARG A 106 -13.67 16.80 -4.88
C ARG A 106 -12.89 16.55 -3.61
N ASN A 107 -13.56 16.70 -2.47
CA ASN A 107 -13.35 15.71 -1.40
C ASN A 107 -13.56 14.36 -2.08
N VAL A 108 -12.56 13.50 -2.06
CA VAL A 108 -12.56 12.24 -2.80
C VAL A 108 -13.46 11.24 -2.08
N ASP A 109 -14.74 11.58 -2.04
CA ASP A 109 -15.78 10.67 -1.63
C ASP A 109 -15.74 9.48 -2.60
N GLY A 110 -15.64 8.28 -2.05
CA GLY A 110 -15.68 7.04 -2.82
C GLY A 110 -16.86 7.04 -3.79
N THR A 111 -17.99 7.63 -3.40
CA THR A 111 -19.14 7.82 -4.28
C THR A 111 -18.77 8.52 -5.59
N GLN A 112 -18.10 9.67 -5.57
CA GLN A 112 -17.76 10.41 -6.80
C GLN A 112 -16.80 9.64 -7.72
N PHE A 113 -15.87 8.90 -7.13
CA PHE A 113 -14.99 8.01 -7.87
C PHE A 113 -15.81 6.92 -8.59
N PHE A 114 -16.73 6.27 -7.87
CA PHE A 114 -17.58 5.24 -8.46
C PHE A 114 -18.51 5.79 -9.54
N LEU A 115 -19.15 6.95 -9.34
CA LEU A 115 -20.02 7.58 -10.34
C LEU A 115 -19.26 7.81 -11.67
N ARG A 116 -18.01 8.29 -11.61
CA ARG A 116 -17.20 8.56 -12.81
C ARG A 116 -16.84 7.31 -13.60
N HIS A 117 -16.51 6.22 -12.91
CA HIS A 117 -16.01 5.00 -13.56
C HIS A 117 -17.10 3.98 -13.89
N PHE A 118 -18.20 3.99 -13.13
CA PHE A 118 -19.29 3.01 -13.29
C PHE A 118 -20.61 3.63 -13.77
N GLY A 119 -20.72 4.96 -13.86
CA GLY A 119 -21.91 5.64 -14.38
C GLY A 119 -23.18 5.43 -13.54
N MET A 120 -23.02 5.20 -12.24
CA MET A 120 -24.13 5.14 -11.28
C MET A 120 -24.70 6.53 -11.00
#